data_AF-A0A136Q4G3-F1
#
_entry.id   AF-A0A136Q4G3-F1
#
_cell.length_a   1.000
_cell.length_b   1.000
_cell.length_c   1.000
_cell.angle_alpha   90.00
_cell.angle_beta   90.00
_cell.angle_gamma   90.00
#
_symmetry.space_group_name_H-M   'P 1'
#
loop_
_entity.id
_entity.type
_entity.pdbx_description
1 polymer ?
#
loop_
_entity_poly.entity_id
_entity_poly.type
_entity_poly.pdbx_seq_one_letter_code
_entity_poly.pdbx_strand_id
1 'polypeptide(L)'
;MSGKKGMHHYSEEMKAQVRKEYEEGKSTHGLSRKYGVSRWPVHCWCGLSEKVNQRQSVLLQRGRPRKNPKDPEQLIRRLQMENELLRNFLSAVGGR
;
A
#
# COMPACT_ATOMS: atom_id res chain seq x y z
N MET A 1 4.31 -28.30 2.53
CA MET A 1 4.23 -27.29 3.61
C MET A 1 5.59 -26.61 3.73
N SER A 2 5.88 -25.65 2.84
CA SER A 2 7.18 -24.98 2.78
C SER A 2 7.12 -23.63 3.47
N GLY A 3 8.09 -23.32 4.34
CA GLY A 3 8.49 -21.93 4.56
C GLY A 3 8.56 -21.37 5.99
N LYS A 4 8.39 -22.15 7.06
CA LYS A 4 8.47 -21.61 8.44
C LYS A 4 9.64 -22.11 9.29
N LYS A 5 10.31 -23.18 8.89
CA LYS A 5 11.40 -23.76 9.68
C LYS A 5 12.70 -23.00 9.39
N GLY A 6 13.20 -22.25 10.39
CA GLY A 6 14.48 -21.53 10.33
C GLY A 6 14.40 -20.03 10.03
N MET A 7 13.21 -19.46 9.85
CA MET A 7 13.09 -18.01 9.67
C MET A 7 13.09 -17.29 11.02
N HIS A 8 14.10 -16.46 11.26
CA HIS A 8 14.20 -15.67 12.48
C HIS A 8 13.11 -14.59 12.48
N HIS A 9 12.15 -14.71 13.40
CA HIS A 9 11.11 -13.71 13.60
C HIS A 9 11.55 -12.70 14.65
N TYR A 10 11.57 -11.42 14.27
CA TYR A 10 11.78 -10.32 15.22
C TYR A 10 10.44 -9.93 15.86
N SER A 11 10.42 -9.74 17.19
CA SER A 11 9.23 -9.28 17.91
C SER A 11 8.84 -7.86 17.49
N GLU A 12 7.55 -7.53 17.56
CA GLU A 12 7.08 -6.18 17.24
C GLU A 12 7.65 -5.13 18.21
N GLU A 13 7.85 -5.50 19.47
CA GLU A 13 8.49 -4.65 20.48
C GLU A 13 9.89 -4.20 20.05
N MET A 14 10.70 -5.14 19.56
CA MET A 14 12.05 -4.86 19.07
C MET A 14 12.01 -3.91 17.86
N LYS A 15 11.06 -4.12 16.93
CA LYS A 15 10.90 -3.23 15.76
C LYS A 15 10.50 -1.82 16.17
N ALA A 16 9.59 -1.69 17.14
CA ALA A 16 9.15 -0.40 17.66
C ALA A 16 10.29 0.35 18.35
N GLN A 17 11.13 -0.37 19.12
CA GLN A 17 12.28 0.24 19.78
C GLN A 17 13.32 0.73 18.76
N VAL A 18 13.61 -0.05 17.71
CA VAL A 18 14.52 0.37 16.64
C VAL A 18 14.00 1.61 15.90
N ARG A 19 12.69 1.73 15.66
CA ARG A 19 12.08 2.92 15.05
C ARG A 19 12.25 4.16 15.93
N LYS A 20 11.93 4.04 17.22
CA LYS A 20 12.08 5.14 18.18
C LYS A 20 13.53 5.61 18.28
N GLU A 21 14.48 4.69 18.37
CA GLU A 21 15.90 5.02 18.43
C GLU A 21 16.43 5.65 17.13
N TYR A 22 15.84 5.31 15.98
CA TYR A 22 16.15 5.96 14.71
C TYR A 22 15.58 7.39 14.65
N GLU A 23 14.36 7.61 15.13
CA GLU A 23 13.75 8.95 15.25
C GLU A 23 14.54 9.86 16.20
N GLU A 24 15.18 9.30 17.23
CA GLU A 24 16.14 10.00 18.10
C GLU A 24 17.46 10.39 17.39
N GLY A 25 17.65 10.02 16.11
CA GLY A 25 18.80 10.41 15.30
C GLY A 25 19.97 9.41 15.31
N LYS A 26 19.80 8.21 15.86
CA LYS A 26 20.85 7.18 15.82
C LYS A 26 21.03 6.63 14.41
N SER A 27 22.28 6.36 14.03
CA SER A 27 22.59 5.80 12.71
C SER A 27 22.11 4.35 12.57
N THR A 28 21.66 3.99 11.37
CA THR A 28 21.25 2.61 11.05
C THR A 28 22.36 1.58 11.27
N HIS A 29 23.64 1.99 11.11
CA HIS A 29 24.79 1.14 11.40
C HIS A 29 24.96 0.88 12.91
N GLY A 30 24.76 1.90 13.74
CA GLY A 30 24.79 1.76 15.20
C GLY A 30 23.67 0.82 15.70
N LEU A 31 22.46 0.98 15.16
CA LEU A 31 21.32 0.12 15.48
C LEU A 31 21.56 -1.34 15.06
N SER A 32 22.12 -1.57 13.87
CA SER A 32 22.48 -2.90 13.39
C SER A 32 23.46 -3.61 14.34
N ARG A 33 24.52 -2.94 14.78
CA ARG A 33 25.47 -3.50 15.76
C ARG A 33 24.85 -3.72 17.14
N LYS A 34 24.07 -2.75 17.63
CA LYS A 34 23.46 -2.81 18.97
C LYS A 34 22.51 -3.99 19.13
N TYR A 35 21.68 -4.24 18.11
CA TYR A 35 20.65 -5.26 18.16
C TYR A 35 21.05 -6.58 17.49
N GLY A 36 22.26 -6.69 16.93
CA GLY A 36 22.71 -7.87 16.20
C GLY A 36 21.88 -8.18 14.95
N VAL A 37 21.21 -7.15 14.40
CA VAL A 37 20.34 -7.30 13.23
C VAL A 37 21.10 -6.85 12.00
N SER A 38 20.90 -7.52 10.87
CA SER A 38 21.47 -7.07 9.61
C SER A 38 20.93 -5.68 9.24
N ARG A 39 21.67 -4.95 8.39
CA ARG A 39 21.30 -3.59 8.00
C ARG A 39 19.95 -3.51 7.29
N TRP A 40 19.56 -4.55 6.57
CA TRP A 40 18.36 -4.57 5.73
C TRP A 40 17.04 -4.50 6.53
N PRO A 41 16.79 -5.34 7.56
CA PRO A 41 15.63 -5.20 8.43
C PRO A 41 15.50 -3.82 9.07
N VAL A 42 16.60 -3.24 9.58
CA VAL A 42 16.61 -1.89 10.15
C VAL A 42 16.13 -0.86 9.13
N HIS A 43 16.64 -0.95 7.89
CA HIS A 43 16.22 -0.08 6.79
C HIS A 43 14.73 -0.23 6.43
N CYS A 44 14.21 -1.46 6.45
CA CYS A 44 12.80 -1.73 6.22
C CYS A 44 11.90 -1.20 7.35
N TRP A 45 12.33 -1.32 8.61
CA TRP A 45 11.53 -0.87 9.77
C TRP A 45 11.48 0.64 9.89
N CYS A 46 12.58 1.32 9.59
CA CYS A 46 12.70 2.77 9.61
C CYS A 46 12.09 3.45 8.37
N GLY A 47 11.52 2.70 7.42
CA GLY A 47 10.84 3.27 6.25
C GLY A 47 11.78 3.93 5.24
N LEU A 48 13.07 3.61 5.22
CA LEU A 48 13.99 4.17 4.22
C LEU A 48 13.81 3.55 2.82
N SER A 49 13.06 2.45 2.71
CA SER A 49 12.80 1.79 1.43
C SER A 49 11.44 2.20 0.86
N GLU A 50 11.44 3.05 -0.17
CA GLU A 50 10.23 3.47 -0.89
C GLU A 50 9.37 2.29 -1.35
N LYS A 51 9.99 1.23 -1.87
CA LYS A 51 9.27 0.01 -2.30
C LYS A 51 8.54 -0.69 -1.16
N VAL A 52 9.10 -0.66 0.06
CA VAL A 52 8.46 -1.25 1.25
C VAL A 52 7.33 -0.34 1.72
N ASN A 53 7.54 0.97 1.72
CA ASN A 53 6.51 1.95 2.08
C ASN A 53 5.31 1.87 1.13
N GLN A 54 5.54 1.82 -0.19
CA GLN A 54 4.49 1.68 -1.20
C GLN A 54 3.65 0.40 -1.01
N ARG A 55 4.28 -0.71 -0.60
CA ARG A 55 3.60 -1.98 -0.32
C ARG A 55 2.81 -1.94 1.00
N GLN A 56 3.20 -1.10 1.94
CA GLN A 56 2.50 -0.92 3.22
C GLN A 56 1.33 0.07 3.09
N SER A 57 1.49 1.12 2.29
CA SER A 57 0.47 2.16 2.10
C SER A 57 -0.65 1.73 1.17
N VAL A 58 -0.34 0.95 0.13
CA VAL A 58 -1.32 0.45 -0.82
C VAL A 58 -1.71 -0.97 -0.44
N LEU A 59 -2.99 -1.20 -0.11
CA LEU A 59 -3.58 -2.54 -0.10
C LEU A 59 -3.55 -3.08 -1.53
N LEU A 60 -2.41 -3.64 -1.95
CA LEU A 60 -2.26 -4.24 -3.26
C LEU A 60 -3.25 -5.40 -3.36
N GLN A 61 -4.10 -5.36 -4.38
CA GLN A 61 -5.03 -6.45 -4.64
C GLN A 61 -4.25 -7.75 -4.81
N ARG A 62 -4.56 -8.72 -3.96
CA ARG A 62 -3.88 -10.02 -3.96
C ARG A 62 -4.28 -10.80 -5.21
N GLY A 63 -3.30 -11.21 -6.01
CA GLY A 63 -3.50 -12.04 -7.20
C GLY A 63 -3.01 -11.40 -8.50
N ARG A 64 -3.30 -12.05 -9.63
CA ARG A 64 -2.97 -11.52 -10.97
C ARG A 64 -3.82 -10.27 -11.24
N PRO A 65 -3.25 -9.19 -11.81
CA PRO A 65 -4.02 -8.05 -12.27
C PRO A 65 -5.20 -8.52 -13.15
N ARG A 66 -6.41 -8.02 -12.87
CA ARG A 66 -7.58 -8.36 -13.67
C ARG A 66 -7.38 -7.81 -15.09
N LYS A 67 -7.74 -8.61 -16.10
CA LYS A 67 -7.58 -8.26 -17.52
C LYS A 67 -8.35 -6.98 -17.91
N ASN A 68 -9.43 -6.69 -17.18
CA ASN A 68 -10.22 -5.46 -17.30
C ASN A 68 -10.20 -4.73 -15.95
N PRO A 69 -9.19 -3.90 -15.64
CA PRO A 69 -9.34 -2.93 -14.58
C PRO A 69 -10.44 -1.97 -15.07
N LYS A 70 -11.64 -2.04 -14.49
CA LYS A 70 -12.64 -0.99 -14.73
C LYS A 70 -12.06 0.27 -14.11
N ASP A 71 -11.44 1.08 -14.95
CA ASP A 71 -10.95 2.40 -14.58
C ASP A 71 -12.15 3.16 -14.01
N PRO A 72 -12.15 3.50 -12.71
CA PRO A 72 -13.29 4.14 -12.07
C PRO A 72 -13.66 5.44 -12.80
N GLU A 73 -12.70 6.15 -13.39
CA GLU A 73 -12.93 7.38 -14.14
C GLU A 73 -13.70 7.13 -15.43
N GLN A 74 -13.37 6.07 -16.17
CA GLN A 74 -14.08 5.70 -17.40
C GLN A 74 -15.51 5.25 -17.11
N LEU A 75 -15.73 4.57 -15.98
CA LEU A 75 -17.07 4.20 -15.50
C LEU A 75 -17.91 5.43 -15.18
N ILE A 76 -17.34 6.38 -14.42
CA ILE A 76 -18.03 7.63 -14.05
C ILE A 76 -18.40 8.40 -15.31
N ARG A 77 -17.46 8.55 -16.26
CA ARG A 77 -17.72 9.25 -17.53
C ARG A 77 -18.84 8.59 -18.34
N ARG A 78 -18.85 7.26 -18.42
CA ARG A 78 -19.93 6.50 -19.09
C ARG A 78 -21.28 6.75 -18.41
N LEU A 79 -21.35 6.64 -17.09
CA LEU A 79 -22.59 6.84 -16.32
C LEU A 79 -23.09 8.29 -16.42
N GLN A 80 -22.20 9.27 -16.50
CA GLN A 80 -22.57 10.67 -16.73
C GLN A 80 -23.21 10.86 -18.11
N MET A 81 -22.61 10.29 -19.17
CA MET A 81 -23.19 10.33 -20.52
C MET A 81 -24.55 9.64 -20.58
N GLU A 82 -24.70 8.47 -19.94
CA GLU A 82 -25.98 7.74 -19.88
C GLU A 82 -27.07 8.57 -19.16
N ASN A 83 -26.73 9.21 -18.02
CA ASN A 83 -27.65 10.08 -17.30
C ASN A 83 -28.07 11.32 -18.09
N GLU A 84 -27.13 11.94 -18.81
CA GLU A 84 -27.42 13.09 -19.66
C GLU A 84 -28.38 12.71 -20.79
N LEU A 85 -28.15 11.55 -21.44
CA LEU A 85 -29.03 11.00 -22.46
C LEU A 85 -30.45 10.77 -21.92
N LEU A 86 -30.57 10.19 -20.73
CA LEU A 86 -31.87 9.95 -20.09
C LEU A 86 -32.59 11.24 -19.71
N ARG A 87 -31.86 12.25 -19.21
CA ARG A 87 -32.43 13.57 -18.91
C ARG A 87 -32.95 14.26 -20.17
N ASN A 88 -32.18 14.19 -21.26
CA ASN A 88 -32.58 14.72 -22.56
C ASN A 88 -33.80 13.99 -23.12
N PHE A 89 -33.88 12.68 -22.93
CA PHE A 89 -35.06 11.91 -23.33
C PHE A 89 -36.29 12.32 -22.51
N LEU A 90 -36.16 12.43 -21.18
CA LEU A 90 -37.25 12.85 -20.31
C LEU A 90 -37.71 14.28 -20.57
N SER A 91 -36.80 15.22 -20.89
CA SER A 91 -37.19 16.58 -21.26
C SER A 91 -37.89 16.63 -22.61
N ALA A 92 -37.49 15.79 -23.56
CA ALA A 92 -38.13 15.70 -24.87
C ALA A 92 -39.52 15.03 -24.82
N VAL A 93 -39.73 14.05 -23.93
CA VAL A 93 -41.00 13.30 -23.80
C VAL A 93 -41.95 13.90 -22.75
N GLY A 94 -41.40 14.53 -21.70
CA GLY A 94 -42.12 15.10 -20.56
C GLY A 94 -42.53 16.57 -20.72
N GLY A 95 -42.36 17.15 -21.91
CA GLY A 95 -42.92 18.46 -22.24
C GLY A 95 -44.43 18.41 -22.46
N ARG A 96 -45.19 18.27 -21.38
CA ARG A 96 -46.60 18.65 -21.27
C ARG A 96 -46.92 19.11 -19.85
#